data_AF-A0A1J4JLC6-F1
#
_entry.id   AF-A0A1J4JLC6-F1
#
_cell.length_a   1.000
_cell.length_b   1.000
_cell.length_c   1.000
_cell.angle_alpha   90.00
_cell.angle_beta   90.00
_cell.angle_gamma   90.00
#
_symmetry.space_group_name_H-M   'P 1'
#
loop_
_entity.id
_entity.type
_entity.pdbx_description
1 polymer ?
#
loop_
_entity_poly.entity_id
_entity_poly.type
_entity_poly.pdbx_seq_one_letter_code
_entity_poly.pdbx_strand_id
1 'polypeptide(L)'
;MNDLNPENEKTRQPTEQQKVIDDRVNNLKYQLSVQRRSLSSTGLIDISKRQISSLAALGPQPHLRILNITETPIKSLASLPPQPFLTQIIANGSQLETLAGLSRFPKLREISFKETPLFVKPNIRIACLIVIGNQLSRINQKKVKKIERLDASKYPIIAKYLLEADWQLEVPVPSMEQFQKLSQEEKFRDSVPNDPSIYRFPNVLIDIHEEKEKELLLSNSILRQSDDEEEIPEEINEQDRLDAELEKELVQKLASFGIRVKQGEECRGEIIEAISGLADLVKIFDTCTETVTGYREEKEEEEENNEL
;
A
#
# COMPACT_ATOMS: atom_id res chain seq x y z
N MET A 1 41.82 -23.66 46.30
CA MET A 1 42.59 -22.41 46.11
C MET A 1 43.30 -22.50 44.77
N ASN A 2 43.23 -21.40 44.02
CA ASN A 2 43.81 -21.14 42.71
C ASN A 2 43.01 -21.64 41.52
N ASP A 3 42.69 -20.84 40.51
CA ASP A 3 42.37 -19.41 40.46
C ASP A 3 41.77 -19.20 39.07
N LEU A 4 40.89 -18.21 39.00
CA LEU A 4 40.22 -17.70 37.81
C LEU A 4 41.20 -17.39 36.67
N ASN A 5 40.81 -17.71 35.43
CA ASN A 5 41.28 -16.93 34.28
C ASN A 5 40.17 -16.76 33.22
N PRO A 6 39.38 -15.68 33.31
CA PRO A 6 38.57 -15.18 32.22
C PRO A 6 39.24 -13.93 31.66
N GLU A 7 39.91 -14.00 30.50
CA GLU A 7 40.18 -12.81 29.66
C GLU A 7 40.98 -13.17 28.39
N ASN A 8 40.32 -13.09 27.23
CA ASN A 8 40.81 -12.36 26.04
C ASN A 8 39.88 -12.57 24.83
N GLU A 9 38.64 -12.08 24.91
CA GLU A 9 37.99 -11.58 23.70
C GLU A 9 38.50 -10.17 23.42
N LYS A 10 39.75 -10.08 22.94
CA LYS A 10 40.27 -8.84 22.35
C LYS A 10 39.50 -8.59 21.07
N THR A 11 38.62 -7.60 21.12
CA THR A 11 38.06 -6.89 19.98
C THR A 11 39.24 -6.45 19.09
N ARG A 12 39.51 -7.19 18.01
CA ARG A 12 40.57 -6.85 17.05
C ARG A 12 40.14 -5.55 16.36
N GLN A 13 40.78 -4.45 16.71
CA GLN A 13 40.59 -3.18 16.02
C GLN A 13 41.07 -3.31 14.56
N PRO A 14 40.32 -2.81 13.57
CA PRO A 14 40.71 -2.92 12.15
C PRO A 14 42.05 -2.25 11.88
N THR A 15 42.91 -2.92 11.10
CA THR A 15 44.19 -2.37 10.60
C THR A 15 43.95 -1.10 9.77
N GLU A 16 44.89 -0.14 9.76
CA GLU A 16 44.75 1.12 8.99
C GLU A 16 44.38 0.90 7.51
N GLN A 17 44.93 -0.15 6.88
CA GLN A 17 44.58 -0.52 5.50
C GLN A 17 43.14 -1.01 5.36
N GLN A 18 42.64 -1.77 6.34
CA GLN A 18 41.24 -2.23 6.36
C GLN A 18 40.30 -1.04 6.53
N LYS A 19 40.63 -0.12 7.43
CA LYS A 19 39.87 1.12 7.65
C LYS A 19 39.78 1.98 6.38
N VAL A 20 40.89 2.16 5.64
CA VAL A 20 40.90 2.92 4.38
C VAL A 20 40.04 2.25 3.29
N ILE A 21 40.06 0.92 3.21
CA ILE A 21 39.21 0.17 2.28
C ILE A 21 37.74 0.34 2.67
N ASP A 22 37.42 0.21 3.95
CA ASP A 22 36.07 0.37 4.48
C ASP A 22 35.55 1.79 4.24
N ASP A 23 36.37 2.83 4.48
CA ASP A 23 36.03 4.22 4.21
C ASP A 23 35.77 4.47 2.71
N ARG A 24 36.59 3.87 1.83
CA ARG A 24 36.40 3.96 0.38
C ARG A 24 35.13 3.24 -0.07
N VAL A 25 34.83 2.09 0.51
CA VAL A 25 33.61 1.32 0.20
C VAL A 25 32.37 2.02 0.76
N ASN A 26 32.49 2.71 1.90
CA ASN A 26 31.43 3.54 2.47
C ASN A 26 31.27 4.89 1.73
N ASN A 27 32.12 5.19 0.76
CA ASN A 27 31.97 6.38 -0.06
C ASN A 27 30.82 6.20 -1.06
N LEU A 28 29.81 7.08 -0.99
CA LEU A 28 28.68 7.05 -1.90
C LEU A 28 29.11 7.15 -3.38
N LYS A 29 30.07 8.02 -3.73
CA LYS A 29 30.54 8.14 -5.13
C LYS A 29 31.15 6.85 -5.65
N TYR A 30 31.85 6.10 -4.79
CA TYR A 30 32.38 4.80 -5.14
C TYR A 30 31.26 3.76 -5.36
N GLN A 31 30.28 3.67 -4.46
CA GLN A 31 29.14 2.77 -4.66
C GLN A 31 28.40 3.06 -5.96
N LEU A 32 28.23 4.34 -6.29
CA LEU A 32 27.60 4.74 -7.54
C LEU A 32 28.43 4.39 -8.76
N SER A 33 29.76 4.50 -8.72
CA SER A 33 30.59 4.14 -9.87
C SER A 33 30.49 2.63 -10.19
N VAL A 34 30.34 1.80 -9.16
CA VAL A 34 30.14 0.35 -9.30
C VAL A 34 28.75 0.03 -9.85
N GLN A 35 27.70 0.60 -9.26
CA GLN A 35 26.31 0.24 -9.57
C GLN A 35 25.74 0.92 -10.83
N ARG A 36 26.35 2.03 -11.28
CA ARG A 36 25.87 2.75 -12.48
C ARG A 36 25.85 1.88 -13.74
N ARG A 37 26.72 0.85 -13.82
CA ARG A 37 26.77 -0.08 -14.96
C ARG A 37 25.51 -0.95 -15.07
N SER A 38 24.94 -1.36 -13.94
CA SER A 38 23.72 -2.19 -13.90
C SER A 38 22.44 -1.38 -13.73
N LEU A 39 22.53 -0.09 -13.41
CA LEU A 39 21.39 0.78 -13.13
C LEU A 39 20.40 0.89 -14.29
N SER A 40 20.88 0.89 -15.54
CA SER A 40 20.01 0.91 -16.72
C SER A 40 19.16 -0.36 -16.86
N SER A 41 19.68 -1.50 -16.40
CA SER A 41 19.00 -2.81 -16.48
C SER A 41 18.12 -3.10 -15.25
N THR A 42 18.61 -2.77 -14.05
CA THR A 42 17.96 -3.13 -12.79
C THR A 42 17.11 -2.01 -12.22
N GLY A 43 17.48 -0.75 -12.51
CA GLY A 43 16.91 0.42 -11.85
C GLY A 43 17.12 0.47 -10.34
N LEU A 44 18.03 -0.33 -9.79
CA LEU A 44 18.26 -0.46 -8.35
C LEU A 44 19.56 0.26 -7.96
N ILE A 45 19.49 1.06 -6.89
CA ILE A 45 20.66 1.48 -6.13
C ILE A 45 20.52 0.92 -4.73
N ASP A 46 21.49 0.08 -4.35
CA ASP A 46 21.55 -0.56 -3.03
C ASP A 46 22.78 -0.07 -2.27
N ILE A 47 22.53 0.72 -1.23
CA ILE A 47 23.55 1.18 -0.29
C ILE A 47 23.27 0.68 1.12
N SER A 48 22.54 -0.43 1.24
CA SER A 48 22.21 -1.02 2.53
C SER A 48 23.45 -1.39 3.34
N LYS A 49 23.35 -1.27 4.67
CA LYS A 49 24.42 -1.59 5.63
C LYS A 49 25.70 -0.77 5.44
N ARG A 50 25.63 0.37 4.75
CA ARG A 50 26.76 1.28 4.53
C ARG A 50 26.71 2.45 5.49
N GLN A 51 27.88 2.94 5.88
CA GLN A 51 28.03 4.14 6.71
C GLN A 51 27.92 5.41 5.86
N ILE A 52 26.83 5.54 5.09
CA ILE A 52 26.52 6.70 4.26
C ILE A 52 25.43 7.49 4.98
N SER A 53 25.73 8.74 5.35
CA SER A 53 24.79 9.61 6.08
C SER A 53 24.07 10.63 5.20
N SER A 54 24.48 10.79 3.93
CA SER A 54 23.93 11.78 3.02
C SER A 54 23.82 11.27 1.59
N LEU A 55 22.73 11.65 0.92
CA LEU A 55 22.45 11.31 -0.47
C LEU A 55 22.72 12.48 -1.45
N ALA A 56 23.26 13.60 -0.96
CA ALA A 56 23.50 14.80 -1.78
C ALA A 56 24.37 14.52 -3.01
N ALA A 57 25.34 13.62 -2.89
CA ALA A 57 26.25 13.26 -3.98
C ALA A 57 25.64 12.29 -5.01
N LEU A 58 24.38 11.83 -4.82
CA LEU A 58 23.71 10.94 -5.76
C LEU A 58 23.44 11.63 -7.10
N GLY A 59 23.04 12.90 -7.08
CA GLY A 59 22.51 13.59 -8.27
C GLY A 59 21.21 12.95 -8.80
N PRO A 60 20.59 13.55 -9.84
CA PRO A 60 19.45 12.95 -10.50
C PRO A 60 19.88 11.69 -11.28
N GLN A 61 19.17 10.57 -11.08
CA GLN A 61 19.44 9.30 -11.74
C GLN A 61 18.27 8.93 -12.66
N PRO A 62 18.45 8.97 -14.00
CA PRO A 62 17.33 8.81 -14.94
C PRO A 62 16.72 7.41 -14.99
N HIS A 63 17.44 6.39 -14.52
CA HIS A 63 16.97 4.99 -14.54
C HIS A 63 16.64 4.45 -13.14
N LEU A 64 16.78 5.26 -12.09
CA LEU A 64 16.53 4.81 -10.72
C LEU A 64 15.03 4.58 -10.47
N ARG A 65 14.70 3.35 -10.08
CA ARG A 65 13.35 2.87 -9.75
C ARG A 65 13.24 2.41 -8.29
N ILE A 66 14.29 1.79 -7.76
CA ILE A 66 14.32 1.24 -6.40
C ILE A 66 15.55 1.80 -5.69
N LEU A 67 15.34 2.41 -4.53
CA LEU A 67 16.40 2.87 -3.65
C LEU A 67 16.36 2.07 -2.34
N ASN A 68 17.42 1.32 -2.06
CA ASN A 68 17.60 0.59 -0.82
C ASN A 68 18.65 1.27 0.07
N ILE A 69 18.20 1.78 1.21
CA ILE A 69 18.98 2.43 2.28
C ILE A 69 18.82 1.72 3.63
N THR A 70 18.48 0.43 3.60
CA THR A 70 18.31 -0.41 4.80
C THR A 70 19.56 -0.37 5.69
N GLU A 71 19.40 -0.26 7.01
CA GLU A 71 20.50 -0.25 7.99
C GLU A 71 21.58 0.82 7.68
N THR A 72 21.16 2.02 7.28
CA THR A 72 22.05 3.17 7.06
C THR A 72 21.81 4.29 8.09
N PRO A 73 22.81 5.14 8.38
CA PRO A 73 22.65 6.28 9.30
C PRO A 73 21.91 7.48 8.66
N ILE A 74 21.17 7.28 7.57
CA ILE A 74 20.43 8.34 6.87
C ILE A 74 19.21 8.74 7.71
N LYS A 75 19.17 10.01 8.12
CA LYS A 75 18.08 10.56 8.94
C LYS A 75 16.93 11.19 8.15
N SER A 76 17.22 11.63 6.93
CA SER A 76 16.28 12.37 6.09
C SER A 76 16.59 12.20 4.61
N LEU A 77 15.54 12.26 3.78
CA LEU A 77 15.64 12.27 2.33
C LEU A 77 15.70 13.71 1.75
N ALA A 78 15.76 14.74 2.59
CA ALA A 78 15.86 16.13 2.14
C ALA A 78 17.10 16.41 1.26
N SER A 79 18.18 15.66 1.45
CA SER A 79 19.41 15.75 0.65
C SER A 79 19.31 15.03 -0.70
N LEU A 80 18.30 14.17 -0.90
CA LEU A 80 18.09 13.43 -2.13
C LEU A 80 17.47 14.37 -3.18
N PRO A 81 18.15 14.62 -4.32
CA PRO A 81 17.56 15.38 -5.41
C PRO A 81 16.37 14.62 -6.03
N PRO A 82 15.47 15.33 -6.74
CA PRO A 82 14.31 14.72 -7.39
C PRO A 82 14.70 13.53 -8.28
N GLN A 83 13.97 12.42 -8.13
CA GLN A 83 14.16 11.19 -8.90
C GLN A 83 12.86 10.89 -9.68
N PRO A 84 12.80 11.19 -10.99
CA PRO A 84 11.54 11.20 -11.74
C PRO A 84 10.89 9.83 -11.93
N PHE A 85 11.67 8.75 -11.81
CA PHE A 85 11.22 7.37 -12.02
C PHE A 85 11.28 6.49 -10.76
N LEU A 86 11.61 7.06 -9.60
CA LEU A 86 11.70 6.32 -8.36
C LEU A 86 10.30 5.84 -7.96
N THR A 87 10.14 4.52 -7.86
CA THR A 87 8.87 3.85 -7.53
C THR A 87 8.88 3.23 -6.14
N GLN A 88 10.05 2.91 -5.58
CA GLN A 88 10.17 2.21 -4.31
C GLN A 88 11.34 2.72 -3.48
N ILE A 89 11.10 2.94 -2.18
CA ILE A 89 12.13 3.24 -1.18
C ILE A 89 12.08 2.20 -0.07
N ILE A 90 13.23 1.60 0.24
CA ILE A 90 13.39 0.64 1.32
C ILE A 90 14.39 1.21 2.32
N ALA A 91 13.92 1.56 3.51
CA ALA A 91 14.68 2.25 4.55
C ALA A 91 14.59 1.54 5.91
N ASN A 92 14.38 0.22 5.92
CA ASN A 92 14.20 -0.54 7.15
C ASN A 92 15.47 -0.50 8.03
N GLY A 93 15.33 -0.41 9.34
CA GLY A 93 16.46 -0.36 10.29
C GLY A 93 17.39 0.85 10.10
N SER A 94 17.01 1.83 9.28
CA SER A 94 17.76 3.09 9.12
C SER A 94 17.41 4.10 10.21
N GLN A 95 18.13 5.22 10.26
CA GLN A 95 17.85 6.31 11.19
C GLN A 95 16.81 7.31 10.67
N LEU A 96 16.01 6.94 9.66
CA LEU A 96 15.03 7.83 9.05
C LEU A 96 14.01 8.29 10.10
N GLU A 97 13.95 9.61 10.34
CA GLU A 97 13.13 10.23 11.39
C GLU A 97 12.16 11.31 10.87
N THR A 98 12.35 11.80 9.64
CA THR A 98 11.53 12.86 9.02
C THR A 98 10.93 12.44 7.67
N LEU A 99 9.81 13.06 7.29
CA LEU A 99 9.20 12.91 5.96
C LEU A 99 9.82 13.85 4.91
N ALA A 100 10.79 14.66 5.30
CA ALA A 100 11.36 15.70 4.45
C ALA A 100 11.95 15.13 3.17
N GLY A 101 11.54 15.68 2.03
CA GLY A 101 12.01 15.32 0.70
C GLY A 101 11.22 14.20 0.01
N LEU A 102 10.27 13.55 0.69
CA LEU A 102 9.45 12.49 0.09
C LEU A 102 8.49 13.01 -0.99
N SER A 103 8.07 14.28 -0.93
CA SER A 103 7.19 14.87 -1.93
C SER A 103 7.80 14.98 -3.33
N ARG A 104 9.13 14.84 -3.44
CA ARG A 104 9.90 15.04 -4.68
C ARG A 104 9.84 13.86 -5.64
N PHE A 105 9.16 12.77 -5.26
CA PHE A 105 9.13 11.52 -6.02
C PHE A 105 7.72 11.26 -6.56
N PRO A 106 7.38 11.81 -7.75
CA PRO A 106 6.01 11.78 -8.29
C PRO A 106 5.52 10.38 -8.64
N LYS A 107 6.42 9.40 -8.80
CA LYS A 107 6.10 8.01 -9.14
C LYS A 107 6.27 7.04 -7.96
N LEU A 108 6.51 7.54 -6.75
CA LEU A 108 6.72 6.69 -5.58
C LEU A 108 5.44 5.94 -5.21
N ARG A 109 5.46 4.61 -5.33
CA ARG A 109 4.31 3.73 -5.05
C ARG A 109 4.47 2.94 -3.77
N GLU A 110 5.71 2.71 -3.34
CA GLU A 110 6.01 1.86 -2.20
C GLU A 110 7.08 2.48 -1.32
N ILE A 111 6.82 2.49 -0.01
CA ILE A 111 7.80 2.92 0.99
C ILE A 111 7.82 1.93 2.16
N SER A 112 9.01 1.61 2.64
CA SER A 112 9.22 0.81 3.84
C SER A 112 10.21 1.50 4.76
N PHE A 113 9.85 1.67 6.02
CA PHE A 113 10.64 2.30 7.08
C PHE A 113 10.42 1.55 8.40
N LYS A 114 10.33 0.22 8.36
CA LYS A 114 10.20 -0.60 9.57
C LYS A 114 11.45 -0.40 10.43
N GLU A 115 11.29 -0.42 11.75
CA GLU A 115 12.41 -0.29 12.70
C GLU A 115 13.20 1.02 12.55
N THR A 116 12.53 2.12 12.19
CA THR A 116 13.13 3.47 12.17
C THR A 116 12.44 4.39 13.19
N PRO A 117 13.07 5.50 13.61
CA PRO A 117 12.39 6.50 14.46
C PRO A 117 11.10 7.05 13.84
N LEU A 118 11.03 7.13 12.51
CA LEU A 118 9.83 7.54 11.78
C LEU A 118 8.65 6.57 12.01
N PHE A 119 8.91 5.27 12.20
CA PHE A 119 7.86 4.26 12.42
C PHE A 119 7.06 4.50 13.70
N VAL A 120 7.70 5.08 14.72
CA VAL A 120 7.11 5.32 16.05
C VAL A 120 6.19 6.56 16.06
N LYS A 121 6.25 7.42 15.03
CA LYS A 121 5.43 8.64 14.99
C LYS A 121 3.94 8.31 14.86
N PRO A 122 3.06 9.04 15.58
CA PRO A 122 1.63 8.80 15.54
C PRO A 122 1.07 9.10 14.14
N ASN A 123 0.09 8.30 13.71
CA ASN A 123 -0.61 8.49 12.43
C ASN A 123 0.33 8.59 11.19
N ILE A 124 1.54 8.01 11.27
CA ILE A 124 2.57 8.17 10.24
C ILE A 124 2.11 7.70 8.86
N ARG A 125 1.25 6.67 8.79
CA ARG A 125 0.71 6.16 7.53
C ARG A 125 -0.12 7.22 6.80
N ILE A 126 -0.98 7.95 7.53
CA ILE A 126 -1.78 9.06 7.00
C ILE A 126 -0.85 10.22 6.61
N ALA A 127 0.13 10.54 7.44
CA ALA A 127 1.13 11.57 7.13
C ALA A 127 1.91 11.26 5.83
N CYS A 128 2.31 10.01 5.60
CA CYS A 128 2.92 9.57 4.34
C CYS A 128 1.99 9.79 3.14
N LEU A 129 0.69 9.52 3.28
CA LEU A 129 -0.29 9.75 2.21
C LEU A 129 -0.47 11.23 1.89
N ILE A 130 -0.45 12.10 2.91
CA ILE A 130 -0.53 13.55 2.72
C ILE A 130 0.73 14.07 1.99
N VAL A 131 1.92 13.61 2.39
CA VAL A 131 3.19 14.10 1.82
C VAL A 131 3.43 13.57 0.41
N ILE A 132 3.27 12.27 0.20
CA ILE A 132 3.56 11.61 -1.08
C ILE A 132 2.40 11.84 -2.04
N GLY A 133 1.16 11.59 -1.60
CA GLY A 133 -0.05 11.73 -2.40
C GLY A 133 -0.70 10.39 -2.77
N ASN A 134 -1.71 10.47 -3.66
CA ASN A 134 -2.60 9.36 -4.00
C ASN A 134 -1.90 8.20 -4.73
N GLN A 135 -0.71 8.40 -5.31
CA GLN A 135 0.03 7.36 -6.01
C GLN A 135 0.63 6.30 -5.07
N LEU A 136 0.71 6.57 -3.76
CA LEU A 136 1.24 5.63 -2.77
C LEU A 136 0.29 4.44 -2.62
N SER A 137 0.81 3.24 -2.84
CA SER A 137 0.04 2.00 -2.88
C SER A 137 0.33 1.05 -1.72
N ARG A 138 1.58 1.05 -1.23
CA ARG A 138 2.02 0.22 -0.10
C ARG A 138 2.91 1.00 0.86
N ILE A 139 2.68 0.80 2.16
CA ILE A 139 3.49 1.34 3.26
C ILE A 139 3.84 0.17 4.16
N ASN A 140 5.14 -0.05 4.40
CA ASN A 140 5.67 -1.14 5.22
C ASN A 140 5.13 -2.52 4.77
N GLN A 141 5.08 -2.74 3.45
CA GLN A 141 4.53 -3.93 2.77
C GLN A 141 3.00 -4.10 2.85
N LYS A 142 2.30 -3.32 3.69
CA LYS A 142 0.83 -3.32 3.76
C LYS A 142 0.22 -2.41 2.69
N LYS A 143 -0.81 -2.88 1.98
CA LYS A 143 -1.56 -2.07 1.00
C LYS A 143 -2.26 -0.90 1.72
N VAL A 144 -2.28 0.26 1.09
CA VAL A 144 -3.01 1.44 1.58
C VAL A 144 -4.51 1.21 1.41
N LYS A 145 -5.27 1.32 2.50
CA LYS A 145 -6.73 1.15 2.51
C LYS A 145 -7.44 2.41 1.99
N LYS A 146 -8.68 2.26 1.49
CA LYS A 146 -9.52 3.40 1.06
C LYS A 146 -9.76 4.39 2.21
N ILE A 147 -9.97 3.88 3.43
CA ILE A 147 -10.22 4.72 4.60
C ILE A 147 -9.04 5.66 4.92
N GLU A 148 -7.81 5.17 4.83
CA GLU A 148 -6.60 5.97 5.08
C GLU A 148 -6.49 7.14 4.07
N ARG A 149 -6.95 6.91 2.83
CA ARG A 149 -6.99 7.96 1.80
C ARG A 149 -8.06 9.01 2.10
N LEU A 150 -9.21 8.57 2.60
CA LEU A 150 -10.28 9.47 3.04
C LEU A 150 -9.82 10.32 4.22
N ASP A 151 -9.14 9.73 5.19
CA ASP A 151 -8.58 10.46 6.33
C ASP A 151 -7.50 11.45 5.90
N ALA A 152 -6.60 11.06 4.98
CA ALA A 152 -5.63 11.97 4.39
C ALA A 152 -6.30 13.14 3.61
N SER A 153 -7.43 12.89 2.95
CA SER A 153 -8.15 13.92 2.18
C SER A 153 -8.75 15.04 3.03
N LYS A 154 -8.95 14.79 4.33
CA LYS A 154 -9.45 15.78 5.28
C LYS A 154 -8.43 16.86 5.62
N TYR A 155 -7.15 16.66 5.25
CA TYR A 155 -6.11 17.65 5.46
C TYR A 155 -5.90 18.51 4.20
N PRO A 156 -5.78 19.83 4.33
CA PRO A 156 -5.46 20.71 3.21
C PRO A 156 -4.06 20.45 2.66
N ILE A 157 -3.80 20.91 1.42
CA ILE A 157 -2.50 20.74 0.75
C ILE A 157 -1.35 21.34 1.58
N ILE A 158 -1.59 22.38 2.38
CA ILE A 158 -0.59 22.97 3.29
C ILE A 158 0.00 21.95 4.28
N ALA A 159 -0.79 20.96 4.72
CA ALA A 159 -0.34 19.94 5.65
C ALA A 159 0.85 19.15 5.10
N LYS A 160 0.95 18.98 3.78
CA LYS A 160 2.12 18.38 3.12
C LYS A 160 3.42 19.11 3.46
N TYR A 161 3.42 20.44 3.34
CA TYR A 161 4.61 21.25 3.59
C TYR A 161 4.95 21.29 5.09
N LEU A 162 3.94 21.35 5.95
CA LEU A 162 4.13 21.29 7.40
C LEU A 162 4.75 19.96 7.83
N LEU A 163 4.26 18.83 7.31
CA LEU A 163 4.81 17.50 7.59
C LEU A 163 6.25 17.32 7.08
N GLU A 164 6.60 17.92 5.94
CA GLU A 164 7.99 17.94 5.47
C GLU A 164 8.91 18.79 6.37
N ALA A 165 8.35 19.77 7.07
CA ALA A 165 9.03 20.59 8.05
C ALA A 165 8.93 20.05 9.49
N ASP A 166 8.61 18.76 9.65
CA ASP A 166 8.54 18.02 10.92
C ASP A 166 7.39 18.43 11.86
N TRP A 167 6.29 18.98 11.31
CA TRP A 167 5.03 19.06 12.05
C TRP A 167 4.50 17.66 12.39
N GLN A 168 3.98 17.49 13.60
CA GLN A 168 3.33 16.25 14.03
C GLN A 168 1.86 16.30 13.62
N LEU A 169 1.34 15.22 13.04
CA LEU A 169 -0.05 15.17 12.60
C LEU A 169 -0.99 15.20 13.82
N GLU A 170 -1.71 16.31 13.98
CA GLU A 170 -2.70 16.49 15.05
C GLU A 170 -4.06 15.89 14.67
N VAL A 171 -4.72 15.27 15.66
CA VAL A 171 -6.08 14.74 15.58
C VAL A 171 -6.83 15.26 16.82
N PRO A 172 -7.97 15.96 16.67
CA PRO A 172 -8.74 16.19 15.44
C PRO A 172 -8.04 17.14 14.45
N VAL A 173 -8.49 17.11 13.19
CA VAL A 173 -7.95 17.94 12.11
C VAL A 173 -8.04 19.42 12.51
N PRO A 174 -6.92 20.18 12.48
CA PRO A 174 -6.93 21.60 12.79
C PRO A 174 -7.85 22.41 11.86
N SER A 175 -8.37 23.53 12.35
CA SER A 175 -9.14 24.46 11.54
C SER A 175 -8.26 25.19 10.51
N MET A 176 -8.87 25.74 9.46
CA MET A 176 -8.12 26.50 8.46
C MET A 176 -7.40 27.71 9.04
N GLU A 177 -7.99 28.38 10.04
CA GLU A 177 -7.34 29.48 10.75
C GLU A 177 -6.11 29.02 11.53
N GLN A 178 -6.16 27.83 12.13
CA GLN A 178 -5.00 27.24 12.80
C GLN A 178 -3.89 26.91 11.80
N PHE A 179 -4.23 26.36 10.63
CA PHE A 179 -3.25 26.13 9.56
C PHE A 179 -2.59 27.44 9.07
N GLN A 180 -3.35 28.54 8.97
CA GLN A 180 -2.80 29.85 8.63
C GLN A 180 -1.87 30.41 9.73
N LYS A 181 -2.19 30.16 10.99
CA LYS A 181 -1.29 30.53 12.11
C LYS A 181 -0.01 29.71 12.07
N LEU A 182 -0.13 28.39 11.90
CA LEU A 182 1.01 27.48 11.77
C LEU A 182 1.92 27.90 10.61
N SER A 183 1.36 28.28 9.45
CA SER A 183 2.18 28.72 8.31
C SER A 183 2.99 30.00 8.58
N GLN A 184 2.56 30.82 9.54
CA GLN A 184 3.24 32.07 9.93
C GLN A 184 4.32 31.84 11.00
N GLU A 185 4.35 30.67 11.64
CA GLU A 185 5.37 30.33 12.63
C GLU A 185 6.75 30.27 11.97
N GLU A 186 7.78 30.80 12.66
CA GLU A 186 9.13 30.95 12.11
C GLU A 186 9.72 29.61 11.62
N LYS A 187 9.41 28.50 12.29
CA LYS A 187 9.87 27.16 11.92
C LYS A 187 9.37 26.66 10.56
N PHE A 188 8.21 27.15 10.10
CA PHE A 188 7.54 26.64 8.89
C PHE A 188 7.58 27.63 7.73
N ARG A 189 7.81 28.91 8.03
CA ARG A 189 7.76 30.03 7.09
C ARG A 189 8.63 29.84 5.83
N ASP A 190 9.80 29.22 5.98
CA ASP A 190 10.71 28.99 4.85
C ASP A 190 10.34 27.76 4.00
N SER A 191 9.57 26.83 4.57
CA SER A 191 9.19 25.57 3.91
C SER A 191 7.82 25.65 3.23
N VAL A 192 6.95 26.55 3.67
CA VAL A 192 5.60 26.71 3.14
C VAL A 192 5.59 27.75 2.02
N PRO A 193 5.16 27.39 0.78
CA PRO A 193 5.02 28.36 -0.30
C PRO A 193 3.98 29.43 0.02
N ASN A 194 4.23 30.68 -0.37
CA ASN A 194 3.24 31.76 -0.26
C ASN A 194 2.24 31.72 -1.44
N ASP A 195 1.45 30.65 -1.53
CA ASP A 195 0.43 30.46 -2.56
C ASP A 195 -0.93 30.13 -1.91
N PRO A 196 -1.98 30.94 -2.12
CA PRO A 196 -3.32 30.67 -1.58
C PRO A 196 -3.91 29.30 -1.98
N SER A 197 -3.44 28.70 -3.08
CA SER A 197 -3.93 27.40 -3.57
C SER A 197 -3.66 26.24 -2.59
N ILE A 198 -2.66 26.38 -1.70
CA ILE A 198 -2.28 25.35 -0.72
C ILE A 198 -3.32 25.15 0.38
N TYR A 199 -4.25 26.09 0.57
CA TYR A 199 -5.32 25.99 1.58
C TYR A 199 -6.53 25.19 1.08
N ARG A 200 -6.48 24.66 -0.15
CA ARG A 200 -7.52 23.78 -0.68
C ARG A 200 -7.31 22.33 -0.18
N PHE A 201 -8.39 21.59 -0.05
CA PHE A 201 -8.35 20.14 0.12
C PHE A 201 -7.91 19.43 -1.18
N PRO A 202 -7.14 18.33 -1.07
CA PRO A 202 -6.74 17.56 -2.24
C PRO A 202 -7.96 16.89 -2.91
N ASN A 203 -7.96 16.87 -4.24
CA ASN A 203 -8.94 16.11 -5.01
C ASN A 203 -8.57 14.63 -4.94
N VAL A 204 -9.09 13.91 -3.96
CA VAL A 204 -8.89 12.46 -3.85
C VAL A 204 -10.01 11.75 -4.61
N LEU A 205 -9.65 11.16 -5.75
CA LEU A 205 -10.52 10.25 -6.49
C LEU A 205 -10.55 8.93 -5.74
N ILE A 206 -11.54 8.76 -4.86
CA ILE A 206 -11.87 7.46 -4.27
C ILE A 206 -13.07 6.94 -5.04
N ASP A 207 -12.88 5.81 -5.69
CA ASP A 207 -13.95 5.12 -6.40
C ASP A 207 -14.85 4.43 -5.38
N ILE A 208 -15.86 5.18 -4.93
CA ILE A 208 -16.87 4.73 -3.98
C ILE A 208 -18.16 4.58 -4.79
N HIS A 209 -18.48 3.34 -5.14
CA HIS A 209 -19.61 3.02 -5.99
C HIS A 209 -20.93 3.04 -5.22
N GLU A 210 -20.89 2.95 -3.89
CA GLU A 210 -22.07 2.88 -3.03
C GLU A 210 -22.01 3.87 -1.85
N GLU A 211 -23.10 4.61 -1.63
CA GLU A 211 -23.22 5.61 -0.57
C GLU A 211 -23.09 4.98 0.84
N LYS A 212 -23.51 3.72 0.99
CA LYS A 212 -23.33 2.93 2.22
C LYS A 212 -21.86 2.60 2.51
N GLU A 213 -21.06 2.30 1.49
CA GLU A 213 -19.61 2.08 1.65
C GLU A 213 -18.95 3.37 2.15
N LYS A 214 -19.40 4.53 1.67
CA LYS A 214 -18.92 5.84 2.13
C LYS A 214 -19.23 6.10 3.60
N GLU A 215 -20.46 5.85 4.03
CA GLU A 215 -20.88 6.02 5.44
C GLU A 215 -20.17 5.04 6.38
N LEU A 216 -19.99 3.78 5.95
CA LEU A 216 -19.24 2.78 6.69
C LEU A 216 -17.76 3.17 6.84
N LEU A 217 -17.14 3.68 5.77
CA LEU A 217 -15.78 4.19 5.82
C LEU A 217 -15.71 5.41 6.75
N LEU A 218 -16.64 6.36 6.65
CA LEU A 218 -16.62 7.57 7.47
C LEU A 218 -16.81 7.27 8.97
N SER A 219 -17.63 6.27 9.31
CA SER A 219 -17.81 5.80 10.67
C SER A 219 -16.59 5.05 11.22
N ASN A 220 -15.87 4.33 10.37
CA ASN A 220 -14.62 3.61 10.68
C ASN A 220 -13.34 4.47 10.52
N SER A 221 -13.47 5.79 10.40
CA SER A 221 -12.33 6.70 10.32
C SER A 221 -11.36 6.47 11.47
N ILE A 222 -10.09 6.19 11.11
CA ILE A 222 -9.03 5.85 12.07
C ILE A 222 -8.73 7.04 12.99
N LEU A 223 -9.08 8.25 12.55
CA LEU A 223 -9.02 9.48 13.34
C LEU A 223 -10.00 9.51 14.54
N ARG A 224 -10.81 8.46 14.77
CA ARG A 224 -11.77 8.36 15.89
C ARG A 224 -11.43 7.35 16.98
N GLN A 225 -10.38 6.54 16.88
CA GLN A 225 -10.11 5.52 17.89
C GLN A 225 -8.77 5.75 18.60
N SER A 226 -8.92 6.07 19.89
CA SER A 226 -7.96 5.96 20.96
C SER A 226 -7.24 4.61 20.94
N ASP A 227 -5.91 4.65 20.99
CA ASP A 227 -4.94 3.86 21.78
C ASP A 227 -5.20 2.41 22.19
N ASP A 228 -6.18 1.71 21.64
CA ASP A 228 -6.31 0.27 21.78
C ASP A 228 -5.86 -0.37 20.47
N GLU A 229 -4.61 -0.82 20.46
CA GLU A 229 -4.18 -1.96 19.65
C GLU A 229 -4.98 -3.20 20.10
N GLU A 230 -6.29 -3.21 19.90
CA GLU A 230 -6.94 -4.47 19.54
C GLU A 230 -6.64 -4.65 18.07
N GLU A 231 -5.90 -5.72 17.75
CA GLU A 231 -5.94 -6.30 16.41
C GLU A 231 -7.40 -6.41 16.01
N ILE A 232 -7.90 -5.44 15.23
CA ILE A 232 -9.17 -5.58 14.55
C ILE A 232 -9.03 -6.90 13.79
N PRO A 233 -9.77 -7.96 14.16
CA PRO A 233 -9.66 -9.23 13.48
C PRO A 233 -9.88 -9.00 11.99
N GLU A 234 -9.22 -9.79 11.16
CA GLU A 234 -9.34 -9.77 9.69
C GLU A 234 -10.75 -10.16 9.20
N GLU A 235 -11.83 -9.78 9.89
CA GLU A 235 -13.22 -10.09 9.57
C GLU A 235 -13.77 -9.30 8.38
N ILE A 236 -13.04 -8.30 7.85
CA ILE A 236 -13.37 -7.69 6.54
C ILE A 236 -12.70 -8.46 5.38
N ASN A 237 -12.01 -9.58 5.63
CA ASN A 237 -11.29 -10.31 4.57
C ASN A 237 -11.53 -11.84 4.56
N GLU A 238 -12.21 -12.41 5.55
CA GLU A 238 -12.66 -13.82 5.46
C GLU A 238 -13.80 -13.97 4.46
N GLN A 239 -14.80 -13.08 4.49
CA GLN A 239 -15.92 -13.14 3.54
C GLN A 239 -15.46 -12.92 2.09
N ASP A 240 -14.60 -11.93 1.84
CA ASP A 240 -14.05 -11.68 0.50
C ASP A 240 -13.14 -12.82 0.01
N ARG A 241 -12.44 -13.51 0.91
CA ARG A 241 -11.65 -14.72 0.58
C ARG A 241 -12.53 -15.92 0.28
N LEU A 242 -13.57 -16.13 1.09
CA LEU A 242 -14.57 -17.18 0.89
C LEU A 242 -15.32 -16.96 -0.42
N ASP A 243 -15.72 -15.72 -0.71
CA ASP A 243 -16.39 -15.33 -1.94
C ASP A 243 -15.47 -15.56 -3.17
N ALA A 244 -14.19 -15.23 -3.08
CA ALA A 244 -13.22 -15.48 -4.17
C ALA A 244 -12.95 -16.98 -4.41
N GLU A 245 -12.90 -17.81 -3.35
CA GLU A 245 -12.75 -19.25 -3.50
C GLU A 245 -14.03 -19.89 -4.08
N LEU A 246 -15.21 -19.41 -3.64
CA LEU A 246 -16.50 -19.84 -4.18
C LEU A 246 -16.65 -19.48 -5.66
N GLU A 247 -16.26 -18.28 -6.07
CA GLU A 247 -16.27 -17.87 -7.49
C GLU A 247 -15.41 -18.80 -8.35
N LYS A 248 -14.24 -19.21 -7.84
CA LYS A 248 -13.35 -20.12 -8.54
C LYS A 248 -13.93 -21.54 -8.65
N GLU A 249 -14.58 -22.04 -7.59
CA GLU A 249 -15.24 -23.34 -7.60
C GLU A 249 -16.43 -23.36 -8.58
N LEU A 250 -17.23 -22.29 -8.60
CA LEU A 250 -18.34 -22.12 -9.53
C LEU A 250 -17.88 -22.08 -10.99
N VAL A 251 -16.81 -21.34 -11.29
CA VAL A 251 -16.22 -21.31 -12.65
C VAL A 251 -15.73 -22.70 -13.07
N GLN A 252 -15.12 -23.46 -12.15
CA GLN A 252 -14.68 -24.83 -12.45
C GLN A 252 -15.86 -25.78 -12.74
N LYS A 253 -16.95 -25.69 -11.97
CA LYS A 253 -18.16 -26.47 -12.24
C LYS A 253 -18.82 -26.05 -13.55
N LEU A 254 -18.99 -24.75 -13.81
CA LEU A 254 -19.55 -24.25 -15.08
C LEU A 254 -18.71 -24.70 -16.28
N ALA A 255 -17.38 -24.70 -16.16
CA ALA A 255 -16.49 -25.22 -17.18
C ALA A 255 -16.68 -26.72 -17.44
N SER A 256 -16.98 -27.52 -16.41
CA SER A 256 -17.29 -28.96 -16.57
C SER A 256 -18.59 -29.20 -17.36
N PHE A 257 -19.53 -28.26 -17.33
CA PHE A 257 -20.73 -28.25 -18.16
C PHE A 257 -20.55 -27.54 -19.51
N GLY A 258 -19.31 -27.13 -19.87
CA GLY A 258 -18.98 -26.51 -21.14
C GLY A 258 -19.25 -24.99 -21.23
N ILE A 259 -19.61 -24.35 -20.12
CA ILE A 259 -19.87 -22.91 -20.05
C ILE A 259 -18.57 -22.19 -19.72
N ARG A 260 -18.13 -21.28 -20.60
CA ARG A 260 -16.92 -20.46 -20.39
C ARG A 260 -17.30 -19.08 -19.87
N VAL A 261 -16.82 -18.78 -18.67
CA VAL A 261 -16.91 -17.46 -18.03
C VAL A 261 -15.58 -16.72 -18.21
N LYS A 262 -15.62 -15.44 -18.58
CA LYS A 262 -14.41 -14.62 -18.69
C LYS A 262 -13.96 -14.14 -17.31
N GLN A 263 -12.68 -14.32 -17.01
CA GLN A 263 -12.10 -13.84 -15.74
C GLN A 263 -11.76 -12.34 -15.85
N GLY A 264 -12.35 -11.51 -14.97
CA GLY A 264 -12.21 -10.05 -14.96
C GLY A 264 -13.13 -9.36 -13.94
N GLU A 265 -13.20 -8.03 -13.96
CA GLU A 265 -14.02 -7.21 -13.03
C GLU A 265 -15.54 -7.49 -13.14
N GLU A 266 -15.99 -8.15 -14.21
CA GLU A 266 -17.38 -8.54 -14.45
C GLU A 266 -17.66 -10.04 -14.22
N CYS A 267 -16.69 -10.81 -13.71
CA CYS A 267 -16.79 -12.26 -13.55
C CYS A 267 -18.02 -12.69 -12.72
N ARG A 268 -18.32 -11.97 -11.64
CA ARG A 268 -19.47 -12.26 -10.78
C ARG A 268 -20.81 -12.10 -11.52
N GLY A 269 -20.92 -11.11 -12.40
CA GLY A 269 -22.10 -10.88 -13.22
C GLY A 269 -22.34 -12.01 -14.22
N GLU A 270 -21.28 -12.44 -14.91
CA GLU A 270 -21.35 -13.54 -15.89
C GLU A 270 -21.70 -14.89 -15.23
N ILE A 271 -21.22 -15.15 -14.00
CA ILE A 271 -21.57 -16.37 -13.25
C ILE A 271 -23.07 -16.39 -12.94
N ILE A 272 -23.63 -15.27 -12.47
CA ILE A 272 -25.06 -15.18 -12.13
C ILE A 272 -25.93 -15.36 -13.38
N GLU A 273 -25.53 -14.74 -14.49
CA GLU A 273 -26.23 -14.88 -15.78
C GLU A 273 -26.21 -16.33 -16.28
N ALA A 274 -25.06 -17.00 -16.19
CA ALA A 274 -24.92 -18.41 -16.57
C ALA A 274 -25.79 -19.34 -15.70
N ILE A 275 -25.82 -19.11 -14.38
CA ILE A 275 -26.64 -19.91 -13.46
C ILE A 275 -28.14 -19.64 -13.68
N SER A 276 -28.53 -18.38 -13.93
CA SER A 276 -29.93 -18.06 -14.26
C SER A 276 -30.37 -18.73 -15.56
N GLY A 277 -29.52 -18.71 -16.59
CA GLY A 277 -29.81 -19.39 -17.85
C GLY A 277 -29.93 -20.91 -17.70
N LEU A 278 -29.11 -21.54 -16.85
CA LEU A 278 -29.25 -22.96 -16.50
C LEU A 278 -30.54 -23.24 -15.74
N ALA A 279 -30.92 -22.40 -14.78
CA ALA A 279 -32.15 -22.56 -14.01
C ALA A 279 -33.40 -22.44 -14.90
N ASP A 280 -33.39 -21.55 -15.88
CA ASP A 280 -34.48 -21.44 -16.84
C ASP A 280 -34.53 -22.63 -17.80
N LEU A 281 -33.37 -23.19 -18.19
CA LEU A 281 -33.32 -24.42 -18.96
C LEU A 281 -33.90 -25.61 -18.17
N VAL A 282 -33.61 -25.72 -16.87
CA VAL A 282 -34.19 -26.75 -16.00
C VAL A 282 -35.71 -26.62 -15.92
N LYS A 283 -36.25 -25.40 -15.79
CA LYS A 283 -37.73 -25.19 -15.82
C LYS A 283 -38.35 -25.63 -17.13
N ILE A 284 -37.67 -25.39 -18.26
CA ILE A 284 -38.13 -25.87 -19.58
C ILE A 284 -38.14 -27.40 -19.59
N PHE A 285 -37.10 -28.04 -19.06
CA PHE A 285 -37.07 -29.50 -18.94
C PHE A 285 -38.15 -30.05 -18.00
N ASP A 286 -38.42 -29.40 -16.87
CA ASP A 286 -39.49 -29.81 -15.95
C ASP A 286 -40.86 -29.74 -16.63
N THR A 287 -41.11 -28.66 -17.38
CA THR A 287 -42.34 -28.51 -18.20
C THR A 287 -42.42 -29.58 -19.29
N CYS A 288 -41.29 -29.95 -19.90
CA CYS A 288 -41.23 -31.07 -20.84
C CYS A 288 -41.44 -32.42 -20.16
N THR A 289 -40.97 -32.61 -18.93
CA THR A 289 -41.21 -33.86 -18.20
C THR A 289 -42.67 -33.99 -17.78
N GLU A 290 -43.31 -32.93 -17.30
CA GLU A 290 -44.73 -32.91 -16.93
C GLU A 290 -45.64 -33.23 -18.14
N THR A 291 -45.30 -32.69 -19.31
CA THR A 291 -46.01 -33.01 -20.56
C THR A 291 -45.78 -34.46 -21.00
N VAL A 292 -44.56 -34.97 -20.90
CA VAL A 292 -44.25 -36.38 -21.27
C VAL A 292 -44.84 -37.38 -20.28
N THR A 293 -44.92 -37.07 -18.98
CA THR A 293 -45.60 -37.91 -17.98
C THR A 293 -47.11 -37.86 -18.14
N GLY A 294 -47.70 -36.69 -18.45
CA GLY A 294 -49.13 -36.56 -18.76
C GLY A 294 -49.55 -37.39 -19.98
N TYR A 295 -48.72 -37.44 -21.03
CA TYR A 295 -48.95 -38.33 -22.18
C TYR A 295 -48.85 -39.84 -21.86
N ARG A 296 -48.23 -40.20 -20.73
CA ARG A 296 -48.06 -41.59 -20.31
C ARG A 296 -49.25 -42.07 -19.47
N GLU A 297 -49.82 -41.19 -18.64
CA GLU A 297 -51.03 -41.46 -17.86
C GLU A 297 -52.29 -41.52 -18.74
N GLU A 298 -52.42 -40.65 -19.76
CA GLU A 298 -53.55 -40.71 -20.71
C GLU A 298 -53.55 -42.01 -21.55
N LYS A 299 -52.38 -42.61 -21.80
CA LYS A 299 -52.28 -43.90 -22.51
C LYS A 299 -52.65 -45.10 -21.64
N GLU A 300 -52.39 -45.04 -20.34
CA GLU A 300 -52.74 -46.13 -19.41
C GLU A 300 -54.26 -46.12 -19.11
N GLU A 301 -54.91 -44.95 -19.05
CA GLU A 301 -56.38 -44.83 -18.90
C GLU A 301 -57.17 -45.21 -20.18
N GLU A 302 -56.60 -45.01 -21.38
CA GLU A 302 -57.21 -45.48 -22.65
C GLU A 302 -57.09 -47.02 -22.84
N GLU A 303 -56.08 -47.66 -22.23
CA GLU A 303 -55.94 -49.12 -22.24
C GLU A 303 -56.88 -49.80 -21.22
N GLU A 304 -57.06 -49.24 -20.02
CA GLU A 304 -58.02 -49.77 -19.02
C GLU A 304 -59.50 -49.59 -19.44
N ASN A 305 -59.86 -48.51 -20.14
CA ASN A 305 -61.24 -48.30 -20.61
C ASN A 305 -61.61 -49.12 -21.87
N ASN A 306 -60.64 -49.79 -22.51
CA ASN A 306 -60.90 -50.70 -23.64
C ASN A 306 -60.99 -52.18 -23.21
N GLU A 307 -60.80 -52.50 -21.92
CA GLU A 307 -60.91 -53.87 -21.36
C GLU A 307 -62.22 -54.13 -20.57
N LEU A 308 -63.20 -53.22 -20.59
CA LEU A 308 -64.56 -53.37 -20.04
C LEU A 308 -65.63 -53.45 -21.14
#